data_AF-A0A3S0XM42-F1
#
_entry.id   AF-A0A3S0XM42-F1
#
_cell.length_a   1.000
_cell.length_b   1.000
_cell.length_c   1.000
_cell.angle_alpha   90.00
_cell.angle_beta   90.00
_cell.angle_gamma   90.00
#
_symmetry.space_group_name_H-M   'P 1'
#
loop_
_entity.id
_entity.type
_entity.pdbx_description
1 polymer ?
#
loop_
_entity_poly.entity_id
_entity_poly.type
_entity_poly.pdbx_seq_one_letter_code
_entity_poly.pdbx_strand_id
1 'polypeptide(L)'
;MTESEAQLEQKLIDRLTGLGYEPVTLRNAEDFKTNLKTQLEKHNHIKLSDTEFKSILNHLDKSNVFDRAKRLRDKMELRRDDGTTFYLEFLNTEHWCQNQYQVTNQITQ
;
A
#
# COMPACT_ATOMS: atom_id res chain seq x y z
N MET A 1 18.84 15.49 28.21
CA MET A 1 18.46 16.42 27.12
C MET A 1 17.23 15.83 26.46
N THR A 2 16.16 16.60 26.33
CA THR A 2 14.95 16.21 25.60
C THR A 2 15.20 16.39 24.11
N GLU A 3 14.95 15.34 23.34
CA GLU A 3 15.08 15.36 21.88
C GLU A 3 13.87 16.07 21.26
N SER A 4 14.07 16.78 20.16
CA SER A 4 12.93 17.34 19.42
C SER A 4 12.15 16.26 18.68
N GLU A 5 10.88 16.53 18.36
CA GLU A 5 10.07 15.64 17.52
C GLU A 5 10.78 15.30 16.21
N ALA A 6 11.36 16.30 15.53
CA ALA A 6 12.10 16.10 14.29
C ALA A 6 13.32 15.17 14.46
N GLN A 7 14.02 15.24 15.61
CA GLN A 7 15.13 14.33 15.91
C GLN A 7 14.63 12.90 16.16
N LEU A 8 13.49 12.74 16.83
CA LEU A 8 12.88 11.44 17.09
C LEU A 8 12.34 10.80 15.80
N GLU A 9 11.69 11.60 14.95
CA GLU A 9 11.17 11.20 13.64
C GLU A 9 12.30 10.69 12.73
N GLN A 10 13.38 11.47 12.58
CA GLN A 10 14.53 11.07 11.77
C GLN A 10 15.15 9.76 12.27
N LYS A 11 15.35 9.62 13.59
CA LYS A 11 15.87 8.37 14.18
C LYS A 11 14.96 7.17 13.93
N LEU A 12 13.65 7.37 13.93
CA LEU A 12 12.69 6.30 13.63
C LEU A 12 12.78 5.89 12.16
N ILE A 13 12.85 6.85 11.23
CA ILE A 13 13.01 6.59 9.79
C ILE A 13 14.33 5.85 9.53
N ASP A 14 15.44 6.28 10.13
CA ASP A 14 16.74 5.63 9.98
C ASP A 14 16.68 4.18 10.48
N ARG A 15 16.00 3.94 11.63
CA ARG A 15 15.84 2.60 12.18
C ARG A 15 14.99 1.70 11.29
N LEU A 16 13.88 2.20 10.74
CA LEU A 16 13.02 1.43 9.82
C LEU A 16 13.75 1.12 8.52
N THR A 17 14.51 2.09 7.99
CA THR A 17 15.34 1.90 6.80
C THR A 17 16.40 0.81 7.04
N GLY A 18 17.04 0.80 8.21
CA GLY A 18 17.96 -0.27 8.62
C GLY A 18 17.32 -1.66 8.76
N LEU A 19 15.99 -1.73 8.92
CA LEU A 19 15.20 -2.97 8.94
C LEU A 19 14.69 -3.38 7.54
N GLY A 20 15.02 -2.62 6.49
CA GLY A 20 14.64 -2.92 5.10
C GLY A 20 13.35 -2.23 4.62
N TYR A 21 12.82 -1.26 5.36
CA TYR A 21 11.73 -0.41 4.85
C TYR A 21 12.28 0.57 3.83
N GLU A 22 11.62 0.68 2.67
CA GLU A 22 12.01 1.64 1.64
C GLU A 22 11.50 3.06 2.01
N PRO A 23 12.39 4.06 2.17
CA PRO A 23 11.95 5.43 2.38
C PRO A 23 11.38 6.00 1.08
N VAL A 24 10.16 6.51 1.13
CA VAL A 24 9.47 7.15 0.01
C VAL A 24 8.94 8.53 0.39
N THR A 25 8.91 9.44 -0.58
CA THR A 25 8.34 10.78 -0.40
C THR A 25 7.00 10.85 -1.12
N LEU A 26 5.91 10.94 -0.36
CA LEU A 26 4.54 11.10 -0.89
C LEU A 26 4.00 12.45 -0.43
N ARG A 27 3.67 13.34 -1.36
CA ARG A 27 3.30 14.73 -1.05
C ARG A 27 1.80 14.97 -1.04
N ASN A 28 1.04 14.11 -1.71
CA ASN A 28 -0.39 14.31 -1.90
C ASN A 28 -1.13 12.97 -2.07
N ALA A 29 -2.46 13.04 -2.14
CA ALA A 29 -3.32 11.87 -2.31
C ALA A 29 -3.10 11.11 -3.64
N GLU A 30 -2.69 11.79 -4.72
CA GLU A 30 -2.41 11.15 -6.01
C GLU A 30 -1.08 10.38 -5.99
N ASP A 31 -0.07 10.89 -5.28
CA ASP A 31 1.19 10.17 -5.04
C ASP A 31 0.91 8.88 -4.27
N PHE A 32 0.04 8.92 -3.26
CA PHE A 32 -0.39 7.73 -2.52
C PHE A 32 -1.06 6.70 -3.41
N LYS A 33 -2.00 7.12 -4.27
CA LYS A 33 -2.69 6.22 -5.21
C LYS A 33 -1.71 5.61 -6.20
N THR A 34 -0.78 6.41 -6.73
CA THR A 34 0.23 5.95 -7.69
C THR A 34 1.19 4.96 -7.06
N ASN A 35 1.63 5.22 -5.83
CA ASN A 35 2.45 4.30 -5.06
C ASN A 35 1.70 2.99 -4.77
N LEU A 36 0.44 3.08 -4.31
CA LEU A 36 -0.40 1.90 -4.06
C LEU A 36 -0.56 1.04 -5.31
N LYS A 37 -0.85 1.65 -6.47
CA LYS A 37 -0.94 0.93 -7.76
C LYS A 37 0.35 0.16 -8.04
N THR A 38 1.50 0.84 -7.90
CA THR A 38 2.82 0.26 -8.16
C THR A 38 3.12 -0.93 -7.23
N GLN A 39 2.80 -0.82 -5.94
CA GLN A 39 3.01 -1.93 -5.00
C GLN A 39 2.09 -3.11 -5.27
N LEU A 40 0.82 -2.87 -5.62
CA LEU A 40 -0.11 -3.95 -5.96
C LEU A 40 0.33 -4.69 -7.23
N GLU A 41 0.77 -3.96 -8.25
CA GLU A 41 1.35 -4.54 -9.47
C GLU A 41 2.56 -5.41 -9.15
N LYS A 42 3.46 -4.93 -8.30
CA LYS A 42 4.67 -5.65 -7.87
C LYS A 42 4.33 -6.90 -7.06
N HIS A 43 3.42 -6.78 -6.08
CA HIS A 43 2.98 -7.87 -5.20
C HIS A 43 2.35 -9.02 -5.98
N ASN A 44 1.50 -8.69 -6.96
CA ASN A 44 0.72 -9.67 -7.70
C ASN A 44 1.37 -10.07 -9.04
N HIS A 45 2.51 -9.47 -9.39
CA HIS A 45 3.19 -9.68 -10.67
C HIS A 45 2.30 -9.41 -11.90
N ILE A 46 1.50 -8.33 -11.84
CA ILE A 46 0.59 -7.90 -12.91
C ILE A 46 0.80 -6.42 -13.26
N LYS A 47 0.21 -5.97 -14.37
CA LYS A 47 0.02 -4.55 -14.70
C LYS A 47 -1.44 -4.20 -14.64
N LEU A 48 -1.80 -3.09 -14.01
CA LEU A 48 -3.19 -2.67 -13.81
C LEU A 48 -3.51 -1.51 -14.76
N SER A 49 -4.63 -1.62 -15.48
CA SER A 49 -5.20 -0.45 -16.16
C SER A 49 -5.79 0.53 -15.15
N ASP A 50 -6.06 1.75 -15.58
CA ASP A 50 -6.68 2.75 -14.71
C ASP A 50 -8.11 2.37 -14.32
N THR A 51 -8.83 1.66 -15.19
CA THR A 51 -10.18 1.14 -14.92
C THR A 51 -10.15 0.01 -13.89
N GLU A 52 -9.20 -0.92 -14.02
CA GLU A 52 -8.98 -2.00 -13.06
C GLU A 52 -8.59 -1.42 -11.70
N PHE A 53 -7.65 -0.48 -11.66
CA PHE A 53 -7.21 0.16 -10.43
C PHE A 53 -8.32 0.96 -9.74
N LYS A 54 -9.15 1.68 -10.51
CA LYS A 54 -10.33 2.35 -9.96
C LYS A 54 -11.31 1.38 -9.31
N SER A 55 -11.49 0.19 -9.89
CA SER A 55 -12.35 -0.85 -9.33
C SER A 55 -11.80 -1.40 -8.02
N ILE A 56 -10.47 -1.53 -7.91
CA ILE A 56 -9.77 -1.90 -6.67
C ILE A 56 -9.97 -0.84 -5.59
N LEU A 57 -9.79 0.44 -5.91
CA LEU A 57 -10.03 1.54 -4.96
C LEU A 57 -11.47 1.54 -4.44
N ASN A 58 -12.45 1.39 -5.34
CA ASN A 58 -13.86 1.29 -4.97
C ASN A 58 -14.16 0.06 -4.10
N HIS A 59 -13.41 -1.03 -4.25
CA HIS A 59 -13.54 -2.20 -3.40
C HIS A 59 -13.04 -1.91 -1.97
N LEU A 60 -11.90 -1.21 -1.85
CA LEU A 60 -11.27 -0.87 -0.58
C LEU A 60 -12.00 0.25 0.18
N ASP A 61 -12.64 1.19 -0.51
CA ASP A 61 -13.29 2.35 0.13
C ASP A 61 -14.69 2.06 0.68
N LYS A 62 -15.23 0.86 0.46
CA LYS A 62 -16.54 0.47 0.99
C LYS A 62 -16.51 0.21 2.50
N SER A 63 -17.60 0.57 3.17
CA SER A 63 -17.90 0.23 4.57
C SER A 63 -16.93 0.85 5.60
N ASN A 64 -17.01 0.36 6.84
CA ASN A 64 -16.26 0.89 7.99
C ASN A 64 -14.81 0.33 8.06
N VAL A 65 -14.02 0.85 9.01
CA VAL A 65 -12.61 0.48 9.21
C VAL A 65 -12.39 -1.03 9.45
N PHE A 66 -13.31 -1.72 10.13
CA PHE A 66 -13.18 -3.16 10.39
C PHE A 66 -13.36 -3.97 9.11
N ASP A 67 -14.35 -3.60 8.29
CA ASP A 67 -14.60 -4.25 7.00
C ASP A 67 -13.41 -4.04 6.05
N ARG A 68 -12.82 -2.83 6.05
CA ARG A 68 -11.61 -2.52 5.29
C ARG A 68 -10.43 -3.39 5.75
N ALA A 69 -10.21 -3.52 7.05
CA ALA A 69 -9.16 -4.37 7.60
C ALA A 69 -9.36 -5.86 7.24
N LYS A 70 -10.59 -6.34 7.15
CA LYS A 70 -10.89 -7.70 6.69
C LYS A 70 -10.57 -7.87 5.21
N ARG A 71 -10.99 -6.94 4.35
CA ARG A 71 -10.72 -6.96 2.89
C ARG A 71 -9.23 -6.94 2.57
N LEU A 72 -8.43 -6.17 3.31
CA LEU A 72 -6.99 -6.11 3.12
C LEU A 72 -6.27 -7.45 3.36
N ARG A 73 -6.87 -8.37 4.13
CA ARG A 73 -6.32 -9.70 4.39
C ARG A 73 -6.94 -10.80 3.52
N ASP A 74 -7.89 -10.43 2.67
CA ASP A 74 -8.61 -11.35 1.78
C ASP A 74 -8.20 -11.11 0.32
N LYS A 75 -8.61 -12.00 -0.57
CA LYS A 75 -8.41 -11.84 -2.02
C LYS A 75 -9.62 -11.17 -2.65
N MET A 76 -9.37 -10.24 -3.55
CA MET A 76 -10.42 -9.59 -4.36
C MET A 76 -10.51 -10.28 -5.72
N GLU A 77 -11.73 -10.66 -6.11
CA GLU A 77 -12.03 -11.01 -7.49
C GLU A 77 -12.00 -9.74 -8.35
N LEU A 78 -11.02 -9.65 -9.25
CA LEU A 78 -10.85 -8.57 -10.22
C LEU A 78 -11.22 -9.08 -11.61
N ARG A 79 -12.25 -8.49 -12.21
CA ARG A 79 -12.55 -8.68 -13.63
C ARG A 79 -11.57 -7.84 -14.44
N ARG A 80 -10.74 -8.49 -15.25
CA ARG A 80 -9.74 -7.85 -16.08
C ARG A 80 -10.34 -7.29 -17.37
N ASP A 81 -9.63 -6.35 -17.97
CA ASP A 81 -10.07 -5.74 -19.24
C ASP A 81 -10.11 -6.74 -20.41
N ASP A 82 -9.32 -7.81 -20.34
CA ASP A 82 -9.34 -8.93 -21.31
C ASP A 82 -10.51 -9.91 -21.08
N GLY A 83 -11.36 -9.65 -20.09
CA GLY A 83 -12.51 -10.48 -19.74
C GLY A 83 -12.20 -11.64 -18.79
N THR A 84 -10.93 -11.86 -18.43
CA THR A 84 -10.52 -12.88 -17.44
C THR A 84 -10.84 -12.45 -16.01
N THR A 85 -10.81 -13.41 -15.09
CA THR A 85 -10.93 -13.16 -13.65
C THR A 85 -9.59 -13.40 -12.99
N PHE A 86 -9.12 -12.43 -12.22
CA PHE A 86 -7.88 -12.50 -11.45
C PHE A 86 -8.18 -12.34 -9.95
N TYR A 87 -7.55 -13.15 -9.11
CA TYR A 87 -7.68 -13.02 -7.66
C TYR A 87 -6.53 -12.17 -7.11
N LEU A 88 -6.79 -10.88 -6.95
CA LEU A 88 -5.82 -9.91 -6.42
C LEU A 88 -5.64 -10.09 -4.92
N GLU A 89 -4.40 -10.17 -4.48
CA GLU A 89 -4.02 -10.16 -3.07
C GLU A 89 -3.48 -8.77 -2.68
N PHE A 90 -3.93 -8.24 -1.54
CA PHE A 90 -3.46 -6.95 -1.02
C PHE A 90 -2.29 -7.09 -0.05
N LEU A 91 -2.24 -8.20 0.67
CA LEU A 91 -1.24 -8.49 1.69
C LEU A 91 -1.01 -9.99 1.73
N ASN A 92 0.25 -10.41 1.63
CA ASN A 92 0.61 -11.79 1.87
C ASN A 92 0.60 -12.06 3.38
N THR A 93 -0.40 -12.81 3.82
CA THR A 93 -0.62 -13.14 5.24
C THR A 93 0.12 -14.41 5.68
N GLU A 94 0.54 -15.25 4.72
CA GLU A 94 1.26 -16.50 4.98
C GLU A 94 2.78 -16.23 5.10
N HIS A 95 3.34 -15.54 4.10
CA HIS A 95 4.73 -15.12 4.03
C HIS A 95 4.84 -13.60 4.18
N TRP A 96 4.53 -13.11 5.38
CA TRP A 96 4.50 -11.69 5.70
C TRP A 96 5.78 -10.93 5.28
N CYS A 97 6.94 -11.56 5.39
CA CYS A 97 8.23 -10.97 5.02
C CYS A 97 8.41 -10.69 3.51
N GLN A 98 7.51 -11.20 2.65
CA GLN A 98 7.54 -10.97 1.20
C GLN A 98 6.72 -9.75 0.77
N ASN A 99 6.02 -9.08 1.70
CA ASN A 99 5.32 -7.83 1.41
C ASN A 99 6.31 -6.68 1.16
N GLN A 100 5.83 -5.63 0.48
CA GLN A 100 6.61 -4.42 0.28
C GLN A 100 6.36 -3.44 1.44
N TYR A 101 7.41 -3.19 2.20
CA TYR A 101 7.39 -2.30 3.35
C TYR A 101 8.03 -0.96 3.00
N GLN A 102 7.29 0.13 3.22
CA GLN A 102 7.74 1.48 2.92
C GLN A 102 7.52 2.40 4.13
N VAL A 103 8.34 3.44 4.25
CA VAL A 103 8.20 4.50 5.25
C VAL A 103 8.12 5.86 4.56
N THR A 104 7.18 6.69 4.97
CA THR A 104 7.01 8.07 4.53
C THR A 104 6.58 8.91 5.73
N ASN A 105 6.81 10.21 5.67
CA ASN A 105 6.39 11.14 6.70
C ASN A 105 5.82 12.44 6.11
N GLN A 106 5.13 13.20 6.96
CA GLN A 106 4.60 14.55 6.65
C GLN A 106 3.81 14.63 5.33
N ILE A 107 2.76 13.83 5.18
CA ILE A 107 1.88 13.96 4.00
C ILE A 107 0.82 15.04 4.25
N THR A 108 0.81 16.06 3.40
CA THR A 108 -0.28 17.03 3.33
C THR A 108 -1.51 16.41 2.68
N GLN A 109 -2.65 16.45 3.39
CA GLN A 109 -3.94 15.92 2.96
C GLN A 109 -4.70 16.92 2.10
#